data_AF-A0AB33A934-F1
#
_entry.id   AF-A0AB33A934-F1
#
_cell.length_a   1.000
_cell.length_b   1.000
_cell.length_c   1.000
_cell.angle_alpha   90.00
_cell.angle_beta   90.00
_cell.angle_gamma   90.00
#
_symmetry.space_group_name_H-M   'P 1'
#
loop_
_entity.id
_entity.type
_entity.pdbx_description
1 polymer ?
#
loop_
_entity_poly.entity_id
_entity_poly.type
_entity_poly.pdbx_seq_one_letter_code
_entity_poly.pdbx_strand_id
1 'polypeptide(L)'
;MSKDHWWWNIPEFVQAQQNERFRAWVETLSLGLELSTVNFHDIIPDLPPHDIFSDEAILIAEKAFLNRFESRQDMDDNWDVAVKFLKYLGQAYVEKLECRWVWQPIVNKYWETEGPAIEFPWPTNMLLALNPILNSAVRRRSGSDWLFVFRNNREDYDAWKAQGSPKSWDWP
;
A
#
# COMPACT_ATOMS: atom_id res chain seq x y z
N MET A 1 14.31 19.93 15.53
CA MET A 1 14.17 18.52 15.13
C MET A 1 12.89 18.45 14.36
N SER A 2 12.96 18.11 13.07
CA SER A 2 11.75 18.17 12.24
C SER A 2 10.71 17.26 12.86
N LYS A 3 9.45 17.69 12.78
CA LYS A 3 8.36 16.91 13.34
C LYS A 3 8.20 15.60 12.59
N ASP A 4 8.91 15.39 11.46
CA ASP A 4 8.78 14.31 10.47
C ASP A 4 8.95 12.91 11.06
N HIS A 5 8.26 11.95 10.45
CA HIS A 5 8.58 10.55 10.70
C HIS A 5 10.08 10.37 10.61
N TRP A 6 10.65 9.67 11.60
CA TRP A 6 12.08 9.67 11.85
C TRP A 6 12.90 9.21 10.62
N TRP A 7 12.29 8.44 9.72
CA TRP A 7 12.90 8.02 8.46
C TRP A 7 13.23 9.15 7.49
N TRP A 8 12.59 10.31 7.57
CA TRP A 8 12.98 11.48 6.77
C TRP A 8 14.33 12.08 7.18
N ASN A 9 14.88 11.63 8.31
CA ASN A 9 16.25 11.94 8.72
C ASN A 9 17.28 10.91 8.19
N ILE A 10 16.84 9.87 7.46
CA ILE A 10 17.71 8.87 6.85
C ILE A 10 18.02 9.30 5.41
N PRO A 11 19.28 9.63 5.06
CA PRO A 11 19.64 10.09 3.72
C PRO A 11 19.23 9.13 2.61
N GLU A 12 19.39 7.82 2.83
CA GLU A 12 19.03 6.77 1.87
C GLU A 12 17.53 6.77 1.57
N PHE A 13 16.70 6.99 2.60
CA PHE A 13 15.24 7.08 2.43
C PHE A 13 14.85 8.32 1.64
N VAL A 14 15.43 9.48 1.94
CA VAL A 14 15.16 10.73 1.22
C VAL A 14 15.59 10.61 -0.25
N GLN A 15 16.78 10.03 -0.49
CA GLN A 15 17.29 9.81 -1.84
C GLN A 15 16.40 8.83 -2.63
N ALA A 16 15.89 7.78 -1.99
CA ALA A 16 15.01 6.82 -2.62
C ALA A 16 13.72 7.46 -3.18
N GLN A 17 13.19 8.50 -2.52
CA GLN A 17 12.00 9.21 -3.00
C GLN A 17 12.26 10.06 -4.25
N GLN A 18 13.53 10.36 -4.54
CA GLN A 18 13.93 11.08 -5.75
C GLN A 18 14.14 10.17 -6.96
N ASN A 19 14.00 8.85 -6.80
CA ASN A 19 14.16 7.91 -7.91
C ASN A 19 13.09 8.15 -8.99
N GLU A 20 13.54 8.53 -10.19
CA GLU A 20 12.65 8.87 -11.32
C GLU A 20 11.72 7.71 -11.71
N ARG A 21 12.19 6.46 -11.65
CA ARG A 21 11.37 5.29 -11.98
C ARG A 21 10.27 5.08 -10.96
N PHE A 22 10.56 5.26 -9.68
CA PHE A 22 9.56 5.17 -8.63
C PHE A 22 8.52 6.29 -8.75
N ARG A 23 8.97 7.54 -8.95
CA ARG A 23 8.07 8.67 -9.15
C ARG A 23 7.15 8.48 -10.36
N ALA A 24 7.71 8.04 -11.50
CA ALA A 24 6.93 7.70 -12.69
C ALA A 24 5.96 6.54 -12.44
N TRP A 25 6.34 5.55 -11.63
CA TRP A 25 5.46 4.43 -11.26
C TRP A 25 4.25 4.90 -10.42
N VAL A 26 4.47 5.78 -9.44
CA VAL A 26 3.40 6.39 -8.62
C VAL A 26 2.51 7.27 -9.50
N GLU A 27 3.11 8.14 -10.31
CA GLU A 27 2.39 9.03 -11.22
C GLU A 27 1.54 8.24 -12.22
N THR A 28 2.07 7.17 -12.80
CA THR A 28 1.31 6.28 -13.71
C THR A 28 0.13 5.63 -13.00
N LEU A 29 0.24 5.30 -11.71
CA LEU A 29 -0.86 4.73 -10.96
C LEU A 29 -1.95 5.77 -10.68
N SER A 30 -1.56 6.95 -10.16
CA SER A 30 -2.49 8.02 -9.82
C SER A 30 -3.18 8.59 -11.07
N LEU A 31 -2.43 9.03 -12.07
CA LEU A 31 -2.98 9.51 -13.34
C LEU A 31 -3.70 8.39 -14.09
N GLY A 32 -3.21 7.16 -13.97
CA GLY A 32 -3.80 6.01 -14.62
C GLY A 32 -5.23 5.76 -14.15
N LEU A 33 -5.47 5.89 -12.84
CA LEU A 33 -6.80 5.78 -12.26
C LEU A 33 -7.68 6.98 -12.61
N GLU A 34 -7.15 8.20 -12.52
CA GLU A 34 -7.87 9.42 -12.89
C GLU A 34 -8.35 9.39 -14.35
N LEU A 35 -7.47 8.97 -15.26
CA LEU A 35 -7.75 8.87 -16.69
C LEU A 35 -8.41 7.54 -17.08
N SER A 36 -8.75 6.67 -16.11
CA SER A 36 -9.32 5.34 -16.34
C SER A 36 -8.49 4.43 -17.28
N THR A 37 -7.17 4.67 -17.37
CA THR A 37 -6.23 3.84 -18.14
C THR A 37 -5.63 2.70 -17.31
N VAL A 38 -5.67 2.82 -15.99
CA VAL A 38 -5.48 1.71 -15.05
C VAL A 38 -6.85 1.27 -14.59
N ASN A 39 -7.25 0.05 -14.96
CA ASN A 39 -8.51 -0.54 -14.54
C ASN A 39 -8.27 -1.80 -13.72
N PHE A 40 -8.59 -1.75 -12.43
CA PHE A 40 -8.46 -2.93 -11.56
C PHE A 40 -9.45 -4.05 -11.90
N HIS A 41 -10.53 -3.76 -12.64
CA HIS A 41 -11.44 -4.81 -13.14
C HIS A 41 -10.75 -5.79 -14.10
N ASP A 42 -9.63 -5.42 -14.73
CA ASP A 42 -8.88 -6.32 -15.61
C ASP A 42 -8.27 -7.51 -14.85
N ILE A 43 -8.00 -7.34 -13.55
CA ILE A 43 -7.44 -8.40 -12.68
C ILE A 43 -8.40 -8.85 -11.58
N ILE A 44 -9.38 -8.02 -11.22
CA ILE A 44 -10.41 -8.29 -10.20
C ILE A 44 -11.78 -7.94 -10.82
N PRO A 45 -12.34 -8.80 -11.68
CA PRO A 45 -13.53 -8.46 -12.47
C PRO A 45 -14.74 -8.06 -11.63
N ASP A 46 -14.88 -8.70 -10.47
CA ASP A 46 -16.04 -8.59 -9.58
C ASP A 46 -15.99 -7.37 -8.62
N LEU A 47 -15.10 -6.40 -8.84
CA LEU A 47 -15.07 -5.19 -7.99
C LEU A 47 -16.41 -4.45 -8.03
N PRO A 48 -16.85 -3.85 -6.91
CA PRO A 48 -18.05 -3.02 -6.87
C PRO A 48 -17.89 -1.77 -7.77
N PRO A 49 -18.87 -1.44 -8.63
CA PRO A 49 -18.73 -0.37 -9.63
C PRO A 49 -18.72 1.05 -9.05
N HIS A 50 -19.20 1.21 -7.81
CA HIS A 50 -19.33 2.54 -7.16
C HIS A 50 -18.18 2.87 -6.23
N ASP A 51 -17.57 1.85 -5.61
CA ASP A 51 -16.46 2.02 -4.70
C ASP A 51 -15.54 0.80 -4.75
N ILE A 52 -14.58 0.87 -5.68
CA ILE A 52 -13.57 -0.16 -5.91
C ILE A 52 -12.58 -0.32 -4.77
N PHE A 53 -12.66 0.48 -3.70
CA PHE A 53 -11.82 0.37 -2.50
C PHE A 53 -12.63 0.25 -1.21
N SER A 54 -13.91 -0.13 -1.32
CA SER A 54 -14.75 -0.45 -0.15
C SER A 54 -14.26 -1.71 0.58
N ASP A 55 -14.75 -1.94 1.81
CA ASP A 55 -14.45 -3.16 2.58
C ASP A 55 -14.81 -4.43 1.80
N GLU A 56 -15.94 -4.40 1.08
CA GLU A 56 -16.37 -5.49 0.20
C GLU A 56 -15.38 -5.68 -0.96
N ALA A 57 -14.97 -4.59 -1.60
CA ALA A 57 -14.00 -4.62 -2.69
C ALA A 57 -12.65 -5.22 -2.24
N ILE A 58 -12.14 -4.86 -1.06
CA ILE A 58 -10.89 -5.41 -0.51
C ILE A 58 -11.01 -6.93 -0.27
N LEU A 59 -12.15 -7.41 0.23
CA LEU A 59 -12.40 -8.86 0.36
C LEU A 59 -12.45 -9.58 -0.99
N ILE A 60 -13.13 -8.98 -1.98
CA ILE A 60 -13.21 -9.54 -3.34
C ILE A 60 -11.82 -9.61 -3.96
N ALA A 61 -11.02 -8.55 -3.81
CA ALA A 61 -9.66 -8.49 -4.33
C ALA A 61 -8.74 -9.55 -3.69
N GLU A 62 -8.81 -9.75 -2.37
CA GLU A 62 -8.01 -10.79 -1.71
C GLU A 62 -8.44 -12.19 -2.18
N LYS A 63 -9.74 -12.44 -2.34
CA LYS A 63 -10.21 -13.72 -2.89
C LYS A 63 -9.73 -13.95 -4.31
N ALA A 64 -9.80 -12.93 -5.18
CA ALA A 64 -9.26 -13.00 -6.53
C ALA A 64 -7.75 -13.28 -6.52
N PHE A 65 -7.00 -12.64 -5.62
CA PHE A 65 -5.58 -12.89 -5.41
C PHE A 65 -5.28 -14.33 -4.99
N LEU A 66 -6.02 -14.86 -4.00
CA LEU A 66 -5.85 -16.24 -3.52
C LEU A 66 -6.30 -17.32 -4.51
N ASN A 67 -7.21 -16.97 -5.42
CA ASN A 67 -7.59 -17.82 -6.55
C ASN A 67 -6.54 -17.78 -7.65
N ARG A 68 -5.81 -16.66 -7.81
CA ARG A 68 -4.76 -16.50 -8.81
C ARG A 68 -3.44 -17.15 -8.41
N PHE A 69 -3.13 -17.16 -7.13
CA PHE A 69 -1.86 -17.66 -6.59
C PHE A 69 -2.07 -18.78 -5.57
N GLU A 70 -1.51 -19.95 -5.87
CA GLU A 70 -1.65 -21.13 -5.00
C GLU A 70 -0.65 -21.11 -3.84
N SER A 71 0.54 -20.55 -4.08
CA SER A 71 1.64 -20.52 -3.14
C SER A 71 2.50 -19.27 -3.30
N ARG A 72 3.39 -19.02 -2.33
CA ARG A 72 4.38 -17.95 -2.44
C ARG A 72 5.28 -18.13 -3.67
N GLN A 73 5.69 -19.37 -3.96
CA GLN A 73 6.53 -19.64 -5.13
C GLN A 73 5.83 -19.24 -6.43
N ASP A 74 4.54 -19.60 -6.56
CA ASP A 74 3.73 -19.23 -7.71
C ASP A 74 3.55 -17.69 -7.84
N MET A 75 3.40 -16.99 -6.72
CA MET A 75 3.39 -15.53 -6.69
C MET A 75 4.72 -14.92 -7.16
N ASP A 76 5.85 -15.47 -6.69
CA ASP A 76 7.19 -15.00 -7.05
C ASP A 76 7.49 -15.26 -8.54
N ASP A 77 7.07 -16.42 -9.07
CA ASP A 77 7.22 -16.79 -10.49
C ASP A 77 6.35 -15.94 -11.44
N ASN A 78 5.29 -15.30 -10.91
CA ASN A 78 4.32 -14.49 -11.65
C ASN A 78 4.21 -13.05 -11.09
N TRP A 79 5.36 -12.48 -10.68
CA TRP A 79 5.39 -11.21 -9.95
C TRP A 79 4.77 -10.02 -10.70
N ASP A 80 4.86 -10.00 -12.03
CA ASP A 80 4.24 -9.01 -12.92
C ASP A 80 2.71 -8.97 -12.83
N VAL A 81 2.08 -10.07 -12.42
CA VAL A 81 0.65 -10.11 -12.06
C VAL A 81 0.46 -9.75 -10.59
N ALA A 82 1.30 -10.28 -9.68
CA ALA A 82 1.18 -10.03 -8.24
C ALA A 82 1.31 -8.53 -7.91
N VAL A 83 2.19 -7.80 -8.61
CA VAL A 83 2.38 -6.36 -8.41
C VAL A 83 1.11 -5.56 -8.74
N LYS A 84 0.21 -6.07 -9.59
CA LYS A 84 -1.08 -5.39 -9.87
C LYS A 84 -2.01 -5.45 -8.65
N PHE A 85 -2.02 -6.58 -7.94
CA PHE A 85 -2.72 -6.70 -6.66
C PHE A 85 -2.08 -5.86 -5.55
N LEU A 86 -0.74 -5.80 -5.52
CA LEU A 86 -0.01 -4.91 -4.61
C LEU A 86 -0.41 -3.44 -4.83
N LYS A 87 -0.48 -3.00 -6.10
CA LYS A 87 -0.94 -1.66 -6.47
C LYS A 87 -2.37 -1.40 -6.01
N TYR A 88 -3.28 -2.33 -6.26
CA TYR A 88 -4.66 -2.22 -5.80
C TYR A 88 -4.73 -2.01 -4.29
N LEU A 89 -4.07 -2.89 -3.52
CA LEU A 89 -4.12 -2.85 -2.07
C LEU A 89 -3.53 -1.54 -1.54
N GLY A 90 -2.35 -1.15 -2.02
CA GLY A 90 -1.73 0.10 -1.58
C GLY A 90 -2.51 1.34 -1.99
N GLN A 91 -3.15 1.34 -3.17
CA GLN A 91 -4.00 2.46 -3.57
C GLN A 91 -5.23 2.58 -2.67
N ALA A 92 -5.78 1.48 -2.16
CA ALA A 92 -6.87 1.56 -1.18
C ALA A 92 -6.45 2.37 0.07
N TYR A 93 -5.20 2.24 0.54
CA TYR A 93 -4.68 3.06 1.64
C TYR A 93 -4.56 4.54 1.26
N VAL A 94 -4.08 4.83 0.04
CA VAL A 94 -3.95 6.21 -0.45
C VAL A 94 -5.31 6.89 -0.52
N GLU A 95 -6.29 6.24 -1.15
CA GLU A 95 -7.61 6.81 -1.43
C GLU A 95 -8.49 6.94 -0.18
N LYS A 96 -8.38 5.98 0.75
CA LYS A 96 -9.29 5.93 1.90
C LYS A 96 -8.70 6.50 3.18
N LEU A 97 -7.38 6.46 3.34
CA LEU A 97 -6.71 6.78 4.61
C LEU A 97 -5.68 7.91 4.44
N GLU A 98 -5.74 8.67 3.35
CA GLU A 98 -4.83 9.79 3.05
C GLU A 98 -3.34 9.41 3.13
N CYS A 99 -3.02 8.14 2.86
CA CYS A 99 -1.65 7.65 2.89
C CYS A 99 -0.89 8.01 1.61
N ARG A 100 0.43 7.81 1.61
CA ARG A 100 1.24 8.00 0.40
C ARG A 100 2.13 6.82 0.09
N TRP A 101 2.40 6.62 -1.19
CA TRP A 101 3.44 5.73 -1.66
C TRP A 101 4.82 6.29 -1.33
N VAL A 102 5.69 5.44 -0.78
CA VAL A 102 7.12 5.72 -0.62
C VAL A 102 7.94 4.52 -1.07
N TRP A 103 9.18 4.76 -1.47
CA TRP A 103 10.14 3.68 -1.70
C TRP A 103 10.92 3.43 -0.42
N GLN A 104 10.76 2.24 0.17
CA GLN A 104 11.57 1.79 1.30
C GLN A 104 12.90 1.24 0.76
N PRO A 105 14.06 1.84 1.05
CA PRO A 105 15.36 1.27 0.70
C PRO A 105 15.80 0.24 1.74
N ILE A 106 16.81 -0.57 1.40
CA ILE A 106 17.54 -1.35 2.40
C ILE A 106 18.42 -0.39 3.20
N VAL A 107 18.19 -0.32 4.51
CA VAL A 107 19.05 0.40 5.44
C VAL A 107 19.34 -0.51 6.61
N ASN A 108 20.60 -0.91 6.72
CA ASN A 108 21.06 -1.76 7.81
C ASN A 108 20.67 -1.13 9.15
N LYS A 109 20.05 -1.92 10.06
CA LYS A 109 19.38 -1.54 11.33
C LYS A 109 17.88 -1.24 11.23
N TYR A 110 17.34 -0.85 10.09
CA TYR A 110 15.95 -0.38 9.98
C TYR A 110 15.08 -1.24 9.06
N TRP A 111 15.56 -1.50 7.84
CA TRP A 111 14.81 -2.25 6.84
C TRP A 111 15.72 -3.24 6.11
N GLU A 112 15.36 -4.50 6.19
CA GLU A 112 16.08 -5.61 5.56
C GLU A 112 15.58 -5.90 4.13
N THR A 113 14.48 -5.27 3.73
CA THR A 113 13.86 -5.45 2.40
C THR A 113 13.61 -4.11 1.75
N GLU A 114 13.91 -4.00 0.46
CA GLU A 114 13.53 -2.84 -0.36
C GLU A 114 12.19 -3.06 -1.05
N GLY A 115 11.51 -1.96 -1.37
CA GLY A 115 10.34 -1.98 -2.23
C GLY A 115 9.35 -0.86 -1.97
N PRO A 116 8.24 -0.83 -2.70
CA PRO A 116 7.17 0.12 -2.46
C PRO A 116 6.49 -0.17 -1.11
N ALA A 117 6.27 0.89 -0.34
CA ALA A 117 5.61 0.84 0.96
C ALA A 117 4.60 1.99 1.07
N ILE A 118 3.74 1.90 2.07
CA ILE A 118 2.79 2.95 2.41
C ILE A 118 3.28 3.69 3.65
N GLU A 119 3.35 5.02 3.54
CA GLU A 119 3.52 5.92 4.65
C GLU A 119 2.18 6.48 5.10
N PHE A 120 1.95 6.40 6.39
CA PHE A 120 0.73 6.85 7.04
C PHE A 120 0.79 8.36 7.36
N PRO A 121 -0.34 9.09 7.41
CA PRO A 121 -0.34 10.47 7.88
C PRO A 121 -0.43 10.62 9.40
N TRP A 122 -0.83 9.59 10.14
CA TRP A 122 -0.89 9.63 11.60
C TRP A 122 0.46 9.24 12.25
N PRO A 123 0.73 9.65 13.50
CA PRO A 123 1.97 9.33 14.18
C PRO A 123 2.19 7.82 14.33
N THR A 124 3.19 7.28 13.65
CA THR A 124 3.58 5.88 13.75
C THR A 124 5.06 5.70 13.45
N ASN A 125 5.63 4.61 13.95
CA ASN A 125 7.04 4.29 13.78
C ASN A 125 7.28 3.23 12.69
N MET A 126 6.30 2.99 11.82
CA MET A 126 6.40 1.99 10.76
C MET A 126 5.98 2.52 9.39
N LEU A 127 6.67 2.03 8.37
CA LEU A 127 6.18 1.98 7.00
C LEU A 127 5.45 0.66 6.80
N LEU A 128 4.35 0.66 6.06
CA LEU A 128 3.65 -0.56 5.72
C LEU A 128 4.19 -1.12 4.41
N ALA A 129 5.11 -2.07 4.52
CA ALA A 129 5.54 -2.87 3.39
C ALA A 129 4.40 -3.82 2.95
N LEU A 130 3.98 -3.73 1.69
CA LEU A 130 2.84 -4.51 1.18
C LEU A 130 3.21 -5.94 0.78
N ASN A 131 4.45 -6.19 0.33
CA ASN A 131 4.87 -7.54 -0.06
C ASN A 131 4.74 -8.56 1.10
N PRO A 132 5.14 -8.25 2.35
CA PRO A 132 4.83 -9.12 3.50
C PRO A 132 3.34 -9.40 3.72
N ILE A 133 2.44 -8.46 3.40
CA ILE A 133 0.99 -8.65 3.52
C ILE A 133 0.48 -9.65 2.48
N LEU A 134 0.90 -9.51 1.22
CA LEU A 134 0.60 -10.46 0.15
C LEU A 134 1.11 -11.87 0.52
N ASN A 135 2.38 -11.97 0.94
CA ASN A 135 2.99 -13.22 1.39
C ASN A 135 2.22 -13.88 2.55
N SER A 136 1.80 -13.09 3.54
CA SER A 136 1.00 -13.61 4.66
C SER A 136 -0.34 -14.15 4.18
N ALA A 137 -1.02 -13.43 3.29
CA ALA A 137 -2.32 -13.82 2.77
C ALA A 137 -2.24 -15.15 1.99
N VAL A 138 -1.27 -15.30 1.06
CA VAL A 138 -1.09 -16.57 0.33
C VAL A 138 -0.78 -17.73 1.26
N ARG A 139 0.03 -17.50 2.30
CA ARG A 139 0.39 -18.55 3.26
C ARG A 139 -0.79 -18.99 4.13
N ARG A 140 -1.61 -18.04 4.60
CA ARG A 140 -2.71 -18.32 5.53
C ARG A 140 -4.00 -18.72 4.82
N ARG A 141 -4.21 -18.24 3.59
CA ARG A 141 -5.39 -18.47 2.76
C ARG A 141 -6.73 -18.18 3.48
N SER A 142 -6.75 -17.18 4.36
CA SER A 142 -7.96 -16.80 5.11
C SER A 142 -9.01 -16.12 4.24
N GLY A 143 -8.57 -15.34 3.23
CA GLY A 143 -9.45 -14.54 2.37
C GLY A 143 -10.00 -13.28 3.05
N SER A 144 -9.40 -12.87 4.16
CA SER A 144 -9.77 -11.67 4.91
C SER A 144 -8.59 -10.98 5.60
N ASP A 145 -7.35 -11.39 5.33
CA ASP A 145 -6.15 -10.81 5.95
C ASP A 145 -5.97 -9.35 5.54
N TRP A 146 -6.22 -9.01 4.28
CA TRP A 146 -6.08 -7.64 3.76
C TRP A 146 -7.09 -6.72 4.41
N LEU A 147 -8.36 -7.13 4.45
CA LEU A 147 -9.40 -6.33 5.09
C LEU A 147 -9.15 -6.17 6.59
N PHE A 148 -8.69 -7.22 7.27
CA PHE A 148 -8.35 -7.16 8.69
C PHE A 148 -7.26 -6.10 8.95
N VAL A 149 -6.14 -6.16 8.21
CA VAL A 149 -5.06 -5.19 8.37
C VAL A 149 -5.52 -3.78 8.00
N PHE A 150 -6.28 -3.63 6.91
CA PHE A 150 -6.80 -2.34 6.48
C PHE A 150 -7.72 -1.70 7.54
N ARG A 151 -8.65 -2.46 8.12
CA ARG A 151 -9.55 -1.98 9.17
C ARG A 151 -8.82 -1.50 10.41
N ASN A 152 -7.80 -2.24 10.86
CA ASN A 152 -7.00 -1.82 12.02
C ASN A 152 -6.31 -0.47 11.76
N ASN A 153 -5.77 -0.26 10.55
CA ASN A 153 -5.17 1.04 10.19
C ASN A 153 -6.22 2.14 10.03
N ARG A 154 -7.43 1.81 9.57
CA ARG A 154 -8.54 2.76 9.50
C ARG A 154 -8.96 3.23 10.88
N GLU A 155 -8.98 2.35 11.89
CA GLU A 155 -9.28 2.74 13.28
C GLU A 155 -8.26 3.76 13.81
N ASP A 156 -6.97 3.56 13.55
CA ASP A 156 -5.91 4.51 13.91
C ASP A 156 -6.07 5.85 13.18
N TYR A 157 -6.36 5.80 11.87
CA TYR A 157 -6.65 6.98 11.05
C TYR A 157 -7.85 7.75 11.61
N ASP A 158 -8.98 7.10 11.87
CA ASP A 158 -10.20 7.73 12.37
C ASP A 158 -9.96 8.35 13.76
N ALA A 159 -9.22 7.66 14.64
CA ALA A 159 -8.83 8.18 15.96
C ALA A 159 -7.94 9.43 15.85
N TRP A 160 -7.04 9.47 14.87
CA TRP A 160 -6.21 10.64 14.57
C TRP A 160 -7.04 11.79 13.98
N LYS A 161 -7.95 11.51 13.03
CA LYS A 161 -8.86 12.52 12.46
C LYS A 161 -9.77 13.12 13.53
N ALA A 162 -10.29 12.31 14.45
CA ALA A 162 -11.13 12.74 15.56
C ALA A 162 -10.45 13.74 16.50
N GLN A 163 -9.12 13.74 16.57
CA GLN A 163 -8.33 14.71 17.33
C GLN A 163 -8.14 16.04 16.57
N GLY A 164 -8.80 16.22 15.43
CA GLY A 164 -8.65 17.39 14.56
C GLY A 164 -7.49 17.28 13.58
N SER A 165 -7.02 16.04 13.31
CA SER A 165 -5.82 15.77 12.50
C SER A 165 -4.64 16.65 12.97
N PRO A 166 -4.29 16.65 14.28
CA PRO A 166 -3.29 17.57 14.83
C PRO A 166 -2.05 17.50 13.96
N LYS A 167 -1.68 18.64 13.36
CA LYS A 167 -0.63 18.72 12.35
C LYS A 167 0.60 17.97 12.81
N SER A 168 0.82 16.80 12.23
CA SER A 168 2.15 16.25 12.14
C SER A 168 2.85 16.81 10.90
N TRP A 169 2.16 17.11 9.79
CA TRP A 169 2.82 17.28 8.48
C TRP A 169 2.39 18.50 7.65
N ASP A 170 3.37 19.27 7.17
CA ASP A 170 3.35 19.88 5.84
C ASP A 170 4.29 18.97 5.01
N TRP A 171 3.76 18.23 4.04
CA TRP A 171 4.57 17.32 3.23
C TRP A 171 5.69 18.11 2.52
N PRO A 172 6.95 17.65 2.53
CA PRO A 172 8.01 18.30 1.76
C PRO A 172 7.76 18.23 0.24
#